data_AF-A0A9C7SG11-F1
#
_entry.id   AF-A0A9C7SG11-F1
#
_cell.length_a   1.000
_cell.length_b   1.000
_cell.length_c   1.000
_cell.angle_alpha   90.00
_cell.angle_beta   90.00
_cell.angle_gamma   90.00
#
_symmetry.space_group_name_H-M   'P 1'
#
loop_
_entity.id
_entity.type
_entity.pdbx_description
1 polymer ?
#
loop_
_entity_poly.entity_id
_entity_poly.type
_entity_poly.pdbx_seq_one_letter_code
_entity_poly.pdbx_strand_id
1 'polypeptide(L)' 'MQTEVHNSLLDISPDEWDTLNHDNNPSISYAFLSTLEESASTGGRKA' A
#
# COMPACT_ATOMS: atom_id res chain seq x y z
N MET A 1 -4.67 -7.61 21.57
CA MET A 1 -4.55 -7.23 20.14
C MET A 1 -3.10 -7.38 19.76
N GLN A 2 -2.78 -8.30 18.86
CA GLN A 2 -1.47 -8.29 18.19
C GLN A 2 -1.55 -7.30 17.03
N THR A 3 -0.54 -6.46 16.89
CA THR A 3 -0.39 -5.55 15.76
C THR A 3 0.64 -6.15 14.83
N GLU A 4 0.22 -6.54 13.64
CA GLU A 4 1.13 -7.02 12.60
C GLU A 4 1.62 -5.81 11.80
N VAL A 5 2.94 -5.73 11.59
CA VAL A 5 3.57 -4.65 10.82
C VAL A 5 4.15 -5.28 9.56
N HIS A 6 3.59 -4.91 8.42
CA HIS A 6 4.04 -5.37 7.10
C HIS A 6 5.23 -4.52 6.63
N ASN A 7 6.12 -5.12 5.84
CA ASN A 7 7.31 -4.43 5.33
C ASN A 7 7.02 -3.68 4.02
N SER A 8 6.06 -4.17 3.23
CA SER A 8 5.57 -3.55 1.99
C SER A 8 4.05 -3.52 1.99
N LEU A 9 3.45 -2.57 1.27
CA LEU A 9 2.01 -2.56 1.06
C LEU A 9 1.58 -3.72 0.15
N LEU A 10 2.48 -4.20 -0.70
CA LEU A 10 2.28 -5.37 -1.55
C LEU A 10 2.21 -6.69 -0.76
N ASP A 11 2.56 -6.68 0.54
CA ASP A 11 2.40 -7.83 1.43
C ASP A 11 0.95 -8.03 1.89
N ILE A 12 0.09 -7.03 1.69
CA ILE A 12 -1.33 -7.04 2.08
C ILE A 12 -2.17 -7.28 0.83
N SER A 13 -3.20 -8.11 0.93
CA SER A 13 -4.09 -8.35 -0.22
C SER A 13 -4.93 -7.09 -0.54
N PRO A 14 -5.25 -6.83 -1.83
CA PRO A 14 -6.07 -5.67 -2.20
C PRO A 14 -7.43 -5.66 -1.50
N ASP A 15 -8.08 -6.83 -1.41
CA ASP A 15 -9.39 -6.98 -0.80
C ASP A 15 -9.36 -6.67 0.71
N GLU A 16 -8.31 -7.10 1.40
CA GLU A 16 -8.12 -6.83 2.83
C GLU A 16 -7.82 -5.36 3.10
N TRP A 17 -7.00 -4.73 2.26
CA TRP A 17 -6.71 -3.31 2.35
C TRP A 17 -7.95 -2.45 2.07
N ASP A 18 -8.68 -2.74 1.00
CA ASP A 18 -9.88 -1.99 0.65
C ASP A 18 -11.00 -2.20 1.67
N THR A 19 -11.03 -3.34 2.38
CA THR A 19 -11.91 -3.54 3.54
C THR A 19 -11.58 -2.58 4.69
N LEU A 20 -10.34 -2.11 4.84
CA LEU A 20 -9.95 -1.09 5.82
C LEU A 20 -10.25 0.34 5.33
N ASN A 21 -10.39 0.54 4.02
CA ASN A 21 -10.72 1.83 3.40
C ASN A 21 -12.23 2.11 3.45
N HIS A 22 -12.80 2.20 4.66
CA HIS A 22 -14.24 2.42 4.88
C HIS A 22 -14.80 3.67 4.19
N ASP A 23 -13.98 4.72 4.08
CA ASP A 23 -14.37 6.00 3.47
C ASP A 23 -14.29 5.98 1.94
N ASN A 24 -13.89 4.84 1.35
CA ASN A 24 -13.64 4.67 -0.08
C ASN A 24 -12.76 5.79 -0.64
N ASN A 25 -11.76 6.20 0.14
CA ASN A 25 -10.91 7.32 -0.18
C ASN A 25 -9.90 6.89 -1.26
N PRO A 26 -9.91 7.50 -2.45
CA PRO A 26 -9.10 7.06 -3.58
C PRO A 26 -7.60 7.21 -3.33
N SER A 27 -7.19 8.18 -2.52
CA SER A 27 -5.78 8.47 -2.20
C SER A 27 -5.14 7.44 -1.27
N ILE A 28 -5.96 6.60 -0.63
CA ILE A 28 -5.50 5.48 0.21
C ILE A 28 -5.98 4.14 -0.34
N SER A 29 -6.47 4.08 -1.58
CA SER A 29 -6.83 2.81 -2.21
C SER A 29 -5.59 1.95 -2.45
N TYR A 30 -5.75 0.62 -2.39
CA TYR A 30 -4.64 -0.30 -2.62
C TYR A 30 -3.99 -0.05 -3.99
N ALA A 31 -4.81 0.10 -5.03
CA ALA A 31 -4.35 0.33 -6.39
C ALA A 31 -3.49 1.60 -6.53
N PHE A 32 -3.89 2.68 -5.86
CA PHE A 32 -3.13 3.93 -5.88
C PHE A 32 -1.79 3.78 -5.17
N LEU A 33 -1.78 3.19 -3.97
CA LEU A 33 -0.56 3.08 -3.17
C LEU A 33 0.43 2.05 -3.72
N SER A 34 -0.05 0.91 -4.25
CA SER A 34 0.80 -0.05 -4.96
C SER A 34 1.46 0.57 -6.19
N THR A 35 0.71 1.36 -6.98
CA THR A 35 1.26 2.11 -8.10
C THR A 35 2.32 3.12 -7.64
N LEU A 36 2.09 3.80 -6.51
CA LEU A 36 3.08 4.72 -5.93
C LEU A 36 4.33 3.99 -5.46
N GLU A 37 4.22 2.82 -4.83
CA GLU A 37 5.36 2.02 -4.36
C GLU A 37 6.19 1.52 -5.56
N GLU A 38 5.54 1.00 -6.60
CA GLU A 38 6.19 0.61 -7.86
C GLU A 38 6.86 1.79 -8.57
N SER A 39 6.19 2.95 -8.61
CA SER A 39 6.72 4.15 -9.25
C SER A 39 7.87 4.78 -8.45
N ALA A 40 7.74 4.84 -7.13
CA ALA A 40 8.78 5.34 -6.22
C ALA A 40 10.00 4.39 -6.15
N SER A 41 9.83 3.12 -6.51
CA SER A 41 10.93 2.16 -6.73
C SER A 41 11.94 2.64 -7.78
N THR A 42 11.56 3.56 -8.69
CA THR A 42 12.50 4.21 -9.62
C THR A 42 13.38 5.30 -8.99
N GLY A 43 13.07 5.76 -7.77
CA GLY A 43 13.78 6.83 -7.06
C GLY A 43 14.76 6.36 -5.96
N GLY A 44 14.71 5.09 -5.56
CA GLY A 44 15.45 4.55 -4.42
C GLY A 44 16.89 4.09 -4.69
N ARG A 45 17.38 4.16 -5.94
CA ARG A 45 18.80 3.87 -6.26
C ARG A 45 19.46 5.07 -6.91
N LYS A 46 19.90 6.02 -6.09
CA LYS A 46 21.05 6.86 -6.42
C LYS A 46 22.13 6.72 -5.35
N ALA A 47 23.23 6.12 -5.81
CA ALA A 47 24.63 6.17 -5.36
C ALA A 47 24.94 5.78 -3.89
#